data_AF-A0A091CDB2-F1
#
_entry.id   AF-A0A091CDB2-F1
#
_cell.length_a   1.000
_cell.length_b   1.000
_cell.length_c   1.000
_cell.angle_alpha   90.00
_cell.angle_beta   90.00
_cell.angle_gamma   90.00
#
_symmetry.space_group_name_H-M   'P 1'
#
loop_
_entity.id
_entity.type
_entity.pdbx_description
1 polymer ?
#
loop_
_entity_poly.entity_id
_entity_poly.type
_entity_poly.pdbx_seq_one_letter_code
_entity_poly.pdbx_strand_id
1 'polypeptide(L)'
;MKYDERDGEYKLFEINLRQGRSSFCVTLGGYNLAKYLVEDYVLETPFTETTYARGDKLWIGVPEKILKEYIEEGPDKDRALQYLTDKKYGNTLYYKEDMSLKRYILVKRSFLFIS
;
A
#
# COMPACT_ATOMS: atom_id res chain seq x y z
N MET A 1 -9.60 13.62 0.43
CA MET A 1 -10.51 14.41 -0.41
C MET A 1 -10.80 13.64 -1.68
N LYS A 2 -12.01 13.72 -2.22
CA LYS A 2 -12.35 13.13 -3.52
C LYS A 2 -12.86 14.24 -4.43
N TYR A 3 -12.43 14.23 -5.68
CA TYR A 3 -12.94 15.13 -6.71
C TYR A 3 -14.30 14.63 -7.20
N ASP A 4 -15.30 15.51 -7.26
CA ASP A 4 -16.62 15.22 -7.82
C ASP A 4 -16.73 15.86 -9.21
N GLU A 5 -16.68 15.05 -10.26
CA GLU A 5 -16.69 15.53 -11.65
C GLU A 5 -18.00 16.22 -12.06
N ARG A 6 -19.08 16.05 -11.28
CA ARG A 6 -20.40 16.63 -11.58
C ARG A 6 -20.48 18.11 -11.28
N ASP A 7 -19.80 18.56 -10.21
CA ASP A 7 -19.80 19.95 -9.76
C ASP A 7 -18.40 20.57 -9.73
N GLY A 8 -17.34 19.79 -9.96
CA GLY A 8 -15.96 20.27 -10.04
C GLY A 8 -15.33 20.55 -8.68
N GLU A 9 -15.93 20.08 -7.58
CA GLU A 9 -15.47 20.38 -6.22
C GLU A 9 -14.78 19.19 -5.53
N TYR A 10 -13.86 19.51 -4.62
CA TYR A 10 -13.24 18.53 -3.73
C TYR A 10 -14.03 18.38 -2.44
N LYS A 11 -14.43 17.15 -2.11
CA LYS A 11 -15.22 16.83 -0.93
C LYS A 11 -14.38 16.09 0.12
N LEU A 12 -14.44 16.54 1.36
CA LEU A 12 -13.83 15.88 2.52
C LEU A 12 -14.84 14.89 3.12
N PHE A 13 -14.45 13.62 3.21
CA PHE A 13 -15.30 12.56 3.78
C PHE A 13 -14.92 12.27 5.23
N GLU A 14 -13.62 12.06 5.47
CA GLU A 14 -13.09 11.70 6.77
C GLU A 14 -11.65 12.18 6.94
N ILE A 15 -11.23 12.31 8.20
CA ILE A 15 -9.84 12.48 8.60
C ILE A 15 -9.49 11.32 9.53
N ASN A 16 -8.52 10.51 9.12
CA ASN A 16 -7.96 9.45 9.96
C ASN A 16 -6.70 9.97 10.65
N LEU A 17 -6.80 10.33 11.94
CA LEU A 17 -5.67 10.79 12.75
C LEU A 17 -4.78 9.62 13.25
N ARG A 18 -4.55 8.62 12.39
CA ARG A 18 -3.73 7.44 12.67
C ARG A 18 -3.22 6.81 11.38
N GLN A 19 -2.14 6.04 11.49
CA GLN A 19 -1.68 5.20 10.39
C GLN A 19 -2.69 4.06 10.17
N GLY A 20 -3.36 4.07 9.03
CA GLY A 20 -4.30 3.02 8.63
C GLY A 20 -3.59 1.94 7.81
N ARG A 21 -4.31 0.85 7.52
CA ARG A 21 -3.82 -0.19 6.58
C ARG A 21 -3.39 0.41 5.25
N SER A 22 -4.16 1.36 4.72
CA SER A 22 -3.87 2.03 3.46
C SER A 22 -2.64 2.91 3.48
N SER A 23 -2.16 3.33 4.65
CA SER A 23 -0.88 4.02 4.78
C SER A 23 0.30 3.14 4.33
N PHE A 24 0.12 1.81 4.26
CA PHE A 24 1.14 0.88 3.77
C PHE A 24 1.62 1.19 2.34
N CYS A 25 0.81 1.83 1.48
CA CYS A 25 1.26 2.19 0.13
C CYS A 25 2.48 3.13 0.15
N VAL A 26 2.59 3.99 1.17
CA VAL A 26 3.74 4.89 1.39
C VAL A 26 4.98 4.07 1.76
N THR A 27 4.83 3.13 2.70
CA THR A 27 5.90 2.19 3.08
C THR A 27 6.34 1.29 1.93
N LEU A 28 5.39 0.78 1.14
CA LEU A 28 5.68 -0.01 -0.05
C LEU A 28 6.52 0.78 -1.07
N GLY A 29 6.22 2.07 -1.20
CA GLY A 29 6.98 3.05 -1.98
C GLY A 29 8.37 3.37 -1.43
N GLY A 30 8.74 2.84 -0.26
CA GLY A 30 10.07 3.02 0.36
C GLY A 30 10.12 4.12 1.43
N TYR A 31 8.99 4.68 1.83
CA TYR A 31 8.93 5.78 2.79
C TYR A 31 8.36 5.31 4.13
N ASN A 32 9.16 5.39 5.18
CA ASN A 32 8.72 5.02 6.52
C ASN A 32 7.90 6.15 7.14
N LEU A 33 6.58 6.02 7.17
CA LEU A 33 5.70 7.05 7.73
C LEU A 33 5.88 7.23 9.25
N ALA A 34 6.24 6.18 9.99
CA ALA A 34 6.46 6.26 11.43
C ALA A 34 7.73 7.02 11.79
N LYS A 35 8.72 7.07 10.88
CA LYS A 35 9.95 7.84 11.04
C LYS A 35 9.65 9.30 11.40
N TYR A 36 8.76 9.95 10.64
CA TYR A 36 8.46 11.37 10.81
C TYR A 36 7.82 11.69 12.16
N LEU A 37 6.96 10.80 12.68
CA LEU A 37 6.37 10.97 14.01
C LEU A 37 7.42 10.84 15.12
N VAL A 38 8.37 9.91 14.97
CA VAL A 38 9.46 9.72 15.93
C VAL A 38 10.43 10.90 15.90
N GLU A 39 10.82 11.34 14.70
CA GLU A 39 11.71 12.50 14.52
C GLU A 39 11.12 13.76 15.15
N ASP A 40 9.84 14.06 14.90
CA ASP A 40 9.17 15.25 15.42
C ASP A 40 8.91 15.15 16.94
N TYR A 41 8.24 14.09 17.40
CA TYR A 41 7.72 14.03 18.77
C TYR A 41 8.69 13.45 19.80
N VAL A 42 9.56 12.53 19.39
CA VAL A 42 10.46 11.82 20.32
C VAL A 42 11.86 12.41 20.31
N LEU A 43 12.37 12.71 19.11
CA LEU A 43 13.74 13.18 18.92
C LEU A 43 13.84 14.70 18.79
N GLU A 44 12.71 15.41 18.71
CA GLU A 44 12.64 16.86 18.52
C GLU A 44 13.52 17.35 17.35
N THR A 45 13.62 16.53 16.30
CA THR A 45 14.41 16.83 15.12
C THR A 45 13.73 17.95 14.34
N PRO A 46 14.41 19.09 14.09
CA PRO A 46 13.79 20.21 13.39
C PRO A 46 13.33 19.82 11.98
N PHE A 47 12.10 20.20 11.64
CA PHE A 47 11.61 20.08 10.26
C PHE A 47 12.34 21.05 9.34
N THR A 48 12.98 20.52 8.29
CA THR A 48 13.77 21.31 7.34
C THR A 48 13.11 21.40 5.97
N GLU A 49 12.54 20.30 5.47
CA GLU A 49 11.97 20.23 4.12
C GLU A 49 10.87 19.18 3.96
N THR A 50 9.94 19.45 3.04
CA THR A 50 8.87 18.51 2.69
C THR A 50 9.39 17.42 1.76
N THR A 51 9.33 16.15 2.20
CA THR A 51 9.58 15.00 1.32
C THR A 51 8.32 14.63 0.53
N TYR A 52 8.41 14.65 -0.80
CA TYR A 52 7.35 14.16 -1.69
C TYR A 52 7.58 12.69 -2.02
N ALA A 53 6.76 11.79 -1.47
CA ALA A 53 6.85 10.37 -1.74
C ALA A 53 6.46 10.05 -3.19
N ARG A 54 7.33 9.32 -3.91
CA ARG A 54 7.05 8.79 -5.25
C ARG A 54 7.28 7.29 -5.26
N GLY A 55 6.30 6.53 -5.74
CA GLY A 55 6.36 5.07 -5.76
C GLY A 55 5.82 4.50 -7.07
N ASP A 56 6.44 3.41 -7.52
CA ASP A 56 6.08 2.67 -8.73
C ASP A 56 5.96 1.17 -8.40
N LYS A 57 5.01 0.84 -7.53
CA LYS A 57 4.74 -0.54 -7.11
C LYS A 57 3.25 -0.81 -6.98
N LEU A 58 2.86 -2.04 -7.32
CA LEU A 58 1.51 -2.54 -7.11
C LEU A 58 1.32 -2.99 -5.66
N TRP A 59 0.34 -2.41 -4.96
CA TRP A 59 -0.10 -2.93 -3.66
C TRP A 59 -1.22 -3.94 -3.87
N ILE A 60 -0.93 -5.23 -3.62
CA ILE A 60 -1.89 -6.31 -3.84
C ILE A 60 -2.42 -6.87 -2.51
N GLY A 61 -3.74 -6.87 -2.34
CA GLY A 61 -4.41 -7.40 -1.14
C GLY A 61 -4.96 -8.82 -1.28
N VAL A 62 -4.93 -9.37 -2.50
CA VAL A 62 -5.54 -10.64 -2.89
C VAL A 62 -4.53 -11.53 -3.63
N PRO A 63 -4.78 -12.84 -3.80
CA PRO A 63 -3.95 -13.68 -4.66
C PRO A 63 -3.85 -13.17 -6.09
N GLU A 64 -2.69 -13.37 -6.72
CA GLU A 64 -2.45 -12.94 -8.12
C GLU A 64 -3.51 -13.51 -9.08
N LYS A 65 -3.97 -14.74 -8.84
CA LYS A 65 -5.03 -15.38 -9.62
C LYS A 65 -6.35 -14.57 -9.56
N ILE A 66 -6.76 -14.19 -8.35
CA ILE A 66 -7.97 -13.39 -8.13
C ILE A 66 -7.83 -12.02 -8.78
N LEU A 67 -6.67 -11.36 -8.65
CA LEU A 67 -6.44 -10.10 -9.33
C LEU A 67 -6.63 -10.25 -10.85
N LYS A 68 -6.03 -11.29 -11.46
CA LYS A 68 -6.09 -11.53 -12.91
C LYS A 68 -7.51 -11.82 -13.42
N GLU A 69 -8.29 -12.53 -12.61
CA GLU A 69 -9.66 -12.96 -12.94
C GLU A 69 -10.67 -11.80 -12.86
N TYR A 70 -10.55 -10.95 -11.85
CA TYR A 70 -11.57 -9.93 -11.53
C TYR A 70 -11.20 -8.49 -11.91
N ILE A 71 -9.95 -8.22 -12.28
CA ILE A 71 -9.59 -6.89 -12.77
C ILE A 71 -10.23 -6.63 -14.14
N GLU A 72 -10.88 -5.48 -14.27
CA GLU A 72 -11.52 -5.03 -15.51
C GLU A 72 -10.50 -4.92 -16.65
N GLU A 73 -10.92 -5.26 -17.86
CA GLU A 73 -10.07 -5.11 -19.06
C GLU A 73 -9.75 -3.63 -19.30
N GLY A 74 -8.50 -3.33 -19.62
CA GLY A 74 -8.05 -1.96 -19.88
C GLY A 74 -6.60 -1.69 -19.47
N PRO A 75 -6.15 -0.42 -19.61
CA PRO A 75 -4.76 -0.04 -19.36
C PRO A 75 -4.29 -0.33 -17.93
N ASP A 76 -5.20 -0.29 -16.94
CA ASP A 76 -4.89 -0.62 -15.56
C ASP A 76 -4.59 -2.10 -15.35
N LYS A 77 -5.27 -2.99 -16.08
CA LYS A 77 -4.98 -4.42 -16.09
C LYS A 77 -3.62 -4.69 -16.68
N ASP A 78 -3.31 -4.13 -17.85
CA ASP A 78 -2.01 -4.28 -18.49
C ASP A 78 -0.88 -3.83 -17.56
N ARG A 79 -1.07 -2.68 -16.91
CA ARG A 79 -0.10 -2.15 -15.95
C ARG A 79 0.03 -3.03 -14.70
N ALA A 80 -1.07 -3.53 -14.15
CA ALA A 80 -1.04 -4.46 -13.02
C ALA A 80 -0.31 -5.76 -13.36
N LEU A 81 -0.57 -6.34 -14.54
CA LEU A 81 0.12 -7.55 -15.03
C LEU A 81 1.61 -7.31 -15.26
N GLN A 82 1.98 -6.13 -15.76
CA GLN A 82 3.38 -5.73 -15.91
C GLN A 82 4.08 -5.68 -14.54
N TYR A 83 3.46 -5.06 -13.53
CA TYR A 83 4.03 -5.03 -12.17
C TYR A 83 4.21 -6.43 -11.55
N LEU A 84 3.28 -7.37 -11.81
CA LEU A 84 3.41 -8.75 -11.36
C LEU A 84 4.57 -9.48 -12.05
N THR A 85 4.75 -9.23 -13.35
CA THR A 85 5.85 -9.78 -14.15
C THR A 85 7.20 -9.25 -13.66
N ASP A 86 7.29 -7.94 -13.44
CA ASP A 86 8.50 -7.25 -12.99
C ASP A 86 8.81 -7.45 -11.50
N LYS A 87 7.97 -8.21 -10.77
CA LYS A 87 8.05 -8.36 -9.29
C LYS A 87 8.04 -7.03 -8.53
N LYS A 88 7.45 -6.00 -9.13
CA LYS A 88 7.25 -4.65 -8.54
C LYS A 88 5.92 -4.58 -7.78
N TYR A 89 5.72 -5.48 -6.84
CA TYR A 89 4.51 -5.51 -6.02
C TYR A 89 4.81 -5.88 -4.58
N GLY A 90 3.85 -5.64 -3.70
CA GLY A 90 3.92 -6.06 -2.31
C GLY A 90 2.55 -6.10 -1.66
N ASN A 91 2.49 -6.69 -0.49
CA ASN A 91 1.28 -6.76 0.32
C ASN A 91 1.62 -6.40 1.77
N THR A 92 0.59 -6.07 2.55
CA THR A 92 0.77 -5.65 3.95
C THR A 92 1.07 -6.82 4.89
N LEU A 93 0.89 -8.07 4.44
CA LEU A 93 1.01 -9.25 5.28
C LEU A 93 2.43 -9.83 5.33
N TYR A 94 3.24 -9.55 4.31
CA TYR A 94 4.61 -10.06 4.21
C TYR A 94 5.61 -9.03 4.73
N TYR A 95 6.24 -9.38 5.85
CA TYR A 95 7.36 -8.66 6.45
C TYR A 95 8.38 -9.69 6.90
N LYS A 96 9.61 -9.62 6.39
CA LYS A 96 10.61 -10.72 6.50
C LYS A 96 11.02 -10.97 7.94
N GLU A 97 11.13 -9.90 8.71
CA GLU A 97 11.54 -9.85 10.11
C GLU A 97 10.44 -10.39 11.03
N ASP A 98 9.19 -10.49 10.54
CA ASP A 98 8.02 -11.03 11.23
C ASP A 98 7.42 -12.21 10.45
N MET A 99 8.28 -13.13 10.00
CA MET A 99 7.88 -14.30 9.21
C MET A 99 8.34 -15.62 9.83
N SER A 100 7.97 -15.85 11.09
CA SER A 100 8.13 -17.17 11.72
C SER A 100 7.41 -18.26 10.93
N LEU A 101 7.80 -19.53 11.09
CA LEU A 101 7.16 -20.66 10.38
C LEU A 101 5.63 -20.68 10.56
N LYS A 102 5.15 -20.43 11.78
CA LYS A 102 3.71 -20.33 12.08
C LYS A 102 3.06 -19.20 11.28
N ARG A 103 3.68 -18.02 11.25
CA ARG A 103 3.18 -16.86 10.51
C ARG A 103 3.19 -17.09 9.00
N TYR A 104 4.25 -17.67 8.48
CA TYR A 104 4.36 -18.04 7.06
C TYR A 104 3.19 -18.94 6.63
N ILE A 105 2.89 -19.99 7.40
CA ILE A 105 1.76 -20.89 7.12
C ILE A 105 0.43 -20.13 7.14
N LEU A 106 0.20 -19.27 8.13
CA LEU A 106 -1.02 -18.46 8.24
C LEU A 106 -1.20 -17.51 7.05
N VAL A 107 -0.14 -16.82 6.65
CA VAL A 107 -0.15 -15.91 5.51
C VAL A 107 -0.38 -16.69 4.22
N LYS A 108 0.33 -17.80 4.01
CA LYS A 108 0.11 -18.67 2.84
C LYS A 108 -1.31 -19.20 2.76
N ARG A 109 -1.88 -19.66 3.88
CA ARG A 109 -3.28 -20.10 3.98
C ARG A 109 -4.24 -19.00 3.50
N SER A 110 -4.02 -17.76 3.93
CA SER A 110 -4.87 -16.62 3.55
C SER A 110 -4.85 -16.36 2.03
N PHE A 111 -3.76 -16.72 1.34
CA PHE A 111 -3.63 -16.56 -0.11
C PHE A 111 -3.95 -17.83 -0.92
N LEU A 112 -4.13 -18.98 -0.28
CA LEU A 112 -4.42 -20.27 -0.94
C LEU A 112 -5.90 -20.65 -0.90
N PHE A 113 -6.63 -20.27 0.15
CA PHE A 113 -8.04 -20.69 0.35
C PHE A 113 -9.07 -19.67 -0.16
N ILE A 114 -8.63 -18.53 -0.70
CA ILE A 114 -9.47 -17.46 -1.25
C ILE A 114 -9.34 -17.43 -2.80
N SER A 115 -8.86 -18.51 -3.42
CA SER A 115 -8.51 -18.59 -4.86
C SER A 115 -9.00 -19.86 -5.54
#